data_AF-A0A2S9Y2M9-F1
#
_entry.id   AF-A0A2S9Y2M9-F1
#
_cell.length_a   1.000
_cell.length_b   1.000
_cell.length_c   1.000
_cell.angle_alpha   90.00
_cell.angle_beta   90.00
_cell.angle_gamma   90.00
#
_symmetry.space_group_name_H-M   'P 1'
#
loop_
_entity.id
_entity.type
_entity.pdbx_description
1 polymer ?
#
loop_
_entity_poly.entity_id
_entity_poly.type
_entity_poly.pdbx_seq_one_letter_code
_entity_poly.pdbx_strand_id
1 'polypeptide(L)'
;MANPISDSTQRLLDDMDPEARAHAEREVAVNSVRAAGFKLSLGEEVNLAKAVKVIAGVDGLSREELTGLKFLMIMSALPYDIQQHVVAFETEGVTVEHASELFAAGSQKGCYLLSGATTVAAADGLSAEEEASARELGQRLKLADKLVNVLIAEARATGLAMRKGDPELVDELKRLRVALFGYL
;
A
#
# COMPACT_ATOMS: atom_id res chain seq x y z
N MET A 1 7.53 -1.30 -21.29
CA MET A 1 6.94 0.05 -21.33
C MET A 1 7.45 0.80 -20.10
N ALA A 2 7.44 2.13 -20.12
CA ALA A 2 7.81 2.91 -18.93
C ALA A 2 6.69 2.78 -17.88
N ASN A 3 7.04 2.60 -16.60
CA ASN A 3 6.07 2.33 -15.55
C ASN A 3 5.56 3.67 -15.00
N PRO A 4 4.29 4.05 -15.23
CA PRO A 4 3.79 5.39 -14.92
C PRO A 4 3.85 5.75 -13.42
N ILE A 5 3.78 4.74 -12.55
CA ILE A 5 3.91 4.92 -11.10
C ILE A 5 5.35 5.35 -10.78
N SER A 6 6.33 4.56 -11.24
CA SER A 6 7.75 4.84 -11.00
C SER A 6 8.22 6.12 -11.69
N ASP A 7 7.77 6.39 -12.92
CA ASP A 7 8.14 7.60 -13.65
C ASP A 7 7.61 8.87 -12.98
N SER A 8 6.37 8.84 -12.47
CA SER A 8 5.78 9.94 -11.70
C SER A 8 6.51 10.14 -10.37
N THR A 9 6.98 9.08 -9.74
CA THR A 9 7.76 9.15 -8.49
C THR A 9 9.16 9.69 -8.75
N GLN A 10 9.83 9.22 -9.81
CA GLN A 10 11.16 9.69 -10.16
C GLN A 10 11.15 11.20 -10.47
N ARG A 11 10.18 11.67 -11.27
CA ARG A 11 10.00 13.11 -11.53
C ARG A 11 9.80 13.91 -10.26
N LEU A 12 8.93 13.46 -9.34
CA LEU A 12 8.77 14.09 -8.03
C LEU A 12 10.11 14.23 -7.32
N LEU A 13 10.88 13.13 -7.22
CA LEU A 13 12.14 13.12 -6.48
C LEU A 13 13.26 13.94 -7.15
N ASP A 14 13.22 14.09 -8.47
CA ASP A 14 14.18 14.89 -9.24
C ASP A 14 13.86 16.39 -9.16
N ASP A 15 12.58 16.74 -9.05
CA ASP A 15 12.11 18.13 -8.91
C ASP A 15 12.23 18.67 -7.47
N MET A 16 12.48 17.80 -6.48
CA MET A 16 12.66 18.20 -5.09
C MET A 16 13.99 18.94 -4.88
N ASP A 17 13.95 19.96 -4.03
CA ASP A 17 15.16 20.56 -3.49
C ASP A 17 16.02 19.49 -2.77
N PRO A 18 17.35 19.45 -2.99
CA PRO A 18 18.20 18.41 -2.42
C PRO A 18 18.17 18.32 -0.89
N GLU A 19 18.06 19.44 -0.17
CA GLU A 19 17.98 19.44 1.29
C GLU A 19 16.63 18.91 1.76
N ALA A 20 15.54 19.33 1.10
CA ALA A 20 14.19 18.83 1.35
C ALA A 20 14.08 17.33 1.09
N ARG A 21 14.68 16.83 0.00
CA ARG A 21 14.74 15.41 -0.32
C ARG A 21 15.51 14.62 0.73
N ALA A 22 16.70 15.08 1.11
CA ALA A 22 17.50 14.43 2.14
C ALA A 22 16.78 14.41 3.50
N HIS A 23 16.00 15.46 3.82
CA HIS A 23 15.16 15.46 5.01
C HIS A 23 14.02 14.43 4.91
N ALA A 24 13.27 14.40 3.81
CA ALA A 24 12.20 13.44 3.58
C ALA A 24 12.69 11.97 3.63
N GLU A 25 13.85 11.70 3.03
CA GLU A 25 14.48 10.37 3.08
C GLU A 25 14.83 9.96 4.52
N ARG A 26 15.32 10.89 5.35
CA ARG A 26 15.57 10.64 6.77
C ARG A 26 14.28 10.39 7.56
N GLU A 27 13.25 11.19 7.33
CA GLU A 27 11.95 11.03 7.99
C GLU A 27 11.37 9.63 7.72
N VAL A 28 11.34 9.20 6.45
CA VAL A 28 10.90 7.85 6.09
C VAL A 28 11.77 6.78 6.74
N ALA A 29 13.10 6.93 6.70
CA ALA A 29 14.02 5.93 7.21
C ALA A 29 13.98 5.73 8.74
N VAL A 30 13.58 6.77 9.49
CA VAL A 30 13.57 6.79 10.96
C VAL A 30 12.17 6.60 11.53
N ASN A 31 11.15 7.22 10.90
CA ASN A 31 9.82 7.36 11.49
C ASN A 31 8.75 6.46 10.83
N SER A 32 9.07 5.75 9.74
CA SER A 32 8.13 4.79 9.15
C SER A 32 7.84 3.63 10.13
N VAL A 33 6.56 3.30 10.26
CA VAL A 33 6.09 2.20 11.10
C VAL A 33 5.93 0.95 10.24
N ARG A 34 6.87 0.03 10.41
CA ARG A 34 6.97 -1.24 9.67
C ARG A 34 7.35 -2.40 10.61
N ALA A 35 7.27 -3.63 10.12
CA ALA A 35 7.83 -4.75 10.88
C ALA A 35 9.35 -4.57 11.07
N ALA A 36 9.87 -5.12 12.17
CA ALA A 36 11.29 -4.99 12.49
C ALA A 36 12.17 -5.51 11.34
N GLY A 37 13.17 -4.71 10.94
CA GLY A 37 14.10 -5.05 9.87
C GLY A 37 13.58 -4.80 8.44
N PHE A 38 12.29 -4.48 8.28
CA PHE A 38 11.73 -4.14 6.97
C PHE A 38 11.80 -2.62 6.73
N LYS A 39 12.43 -2.22 5.62
CA LYS A 39 12.57 -0.82 5.24
C LYS A 39 12.27 -0.62 3.76
N LEU A 40 11.65 0.50 3.46
CA LEU A 40 11.47 1.03 2.11
C LEU A 40 12.20 2.37 2.03
N SER A 41 12.77 2.66 0.86
CA SER A 41 13.23 4.01 0.55
C SER A 41 12.04 4.97 0.37
N LEU A 42 12.30 6.28 0.39
CA LEU A 42 11.28 7.29 0.09
C LEU A 42 10.56 7.00 -1.23
N GLY A 43 11.32 6.71 -2.31
CA GLY A 43 10.72 6.38 -3.60
C GLY A 43 9.86 5.11 -3.58
N GLU A 44 10.29 4.10 -2.83
CA GLU A 44 9.51 2.88 -2.67
C GLU A 44 8.22 3.11 -1.87
N GLU A 45 8.23 3.97 -0.85
CA GLU A 45 7.01 4.34 -0.11
C GLU A 45 6.02 5.12 -0.97
N VAL A 46 6.50 6.04 -1.81
CA VAL A 46 5.65 6.77 -2.76
C VAL A 46 5.07 5.82 -3.82
N ASN A 47 5.90 4.91 -4.35
CA ASN A 47 5.46 3.89 -5.30
C ASN A 47 4.43 2.94 -4.66
N LEU A 48 4.67 2.50 -3.44
CA LEU A 48 3.73 1.68 -2.66
C LEU A 48 2.38 2.38 -2.53
N ALA A 49 2.35 3.64 -2.08
CA ALA A 49 1.11 4.36 -1.85
C ALA A 49 0.31 4.57 -3.16
N LYS A 50 0.98 4.91 -4.28
CA LYS A 50 0.34 5.01 -5.60
C LYS A 50 -0.19 3.66 -6.09
N ALA A 51 0.57 2.59 -5.91
CA ALA A 51 0.13 1.25 -6.29
C ALA A 51 -1.07 0.79 -5.45
N VAL A 52 -1.06 1.05 -4.13
CA VAL A 52 -2.22 0.81 -3.26
C VAL A 52 -3.44 1.57 -3.77
N LYS A 53 -3.30 2.85 -4.15
CA LYS A 53 -4.39 3.64 -4.75
C LYS A 53 -4.96 3.00 -6.02
N VAL A 54 -4.10 2.50 -6.91
CA VAL A 54 -4.51 1.85 -8.17
C VAL A 54 -5.29 0.56 -7.91
N ILE A 55 -4.83 -0.25 -6.96
CA ILE A 55 -5.41 -1.57 -6.70
C ILE A 55 -6.72 -1.47 -5.91
N ALA A 56 -6.74 -0.60 -4.89
CA ALA A 56 -7.94 -0.36 -4.09
C ALA A 56 -9.00 0.38 -4.91
N GLY A 57 -8.64 1.48 -5.57
CA GLY A 57 -9.60 2.29 -6.34
C GLY A 57 -9.90 1.77 -7.75
N VAL A 58 -9.93 0.44 -7.96
CA VAL A 58 -10.20 -0.15 -9.30
C VAL A 58 -11.61 0.14 -9.79
N ASP A 59 -12.57 0.25 -8.88
CA ASP A 59 -13.97 0.63 -9.09
C ASP A 59 -14.28 2.06 -8.61
N GLY A 60 -13.23 2.82 -8.28
CA GLY A 60 -13.28 4.20 -7.80
C GLY A 60 -13.09 4.31 -6.29
N LEU A 61 -12.16 5.17 -5.86
CA LEU A 61 -11.79 5.27 -4.45
C LEU A 61 -12.86 5.99 -3.62
N SER A 62 -13.40 5.33 -2.61
CA SER A 62 -14.35 5.88 -1.66
C SER A 62 -13.69 6.84 -0.66
N ARG A 63 -14.48 7.53 0.17
CA ARG A 63 -13.97 8.46 1.18
C ARG A 63 -13.23 7.72 2.29
N GLU A 64 -13.74 6.57 2.69
CA GLU A 64 -13.20 5.69 3.71
C GLU A 64 -11.87 5.10 3.24
N GLU A 65 -11.80 4.61 2.02
CA GLU A 65 -10.57 4.13 1.40
C GLU A 65 -9.53 5.24 1.24
N LEU A 66 -9.93 6.45 0.80
CA LEU A 66 -9.03 7.59 0.73
C LEU A 66 -8.47 7.96 2.11
N THR A 67 -9.28 7.81 3.16
CA THR A 67 -8.83 8.00 4.54
C THR A 67 -7.83 6.91 4.95
N GLY A 68 -8.09 5.66 4.59
CA GLY A 68 -7.17 4.54 4.77
C GLY A 68 -5.82 4.75 4.05
N LEU A 69 -5.85 5.22 2.80
CA LEU A 69 -4.66 5.56 2.02
C LEU A 69 -3.85 6.67 2.69
N LYS A 70 -4.51 7.74 3.16
CA LYS A 70 -3.85 8.82 3.91
C LYS A 70 -3.21 8.31 5.20
N PHE A 71 -3.91 7.45 5.94
CA PHE A 71 -3.36 6.83 7.13
C PHE A 71 -2.12 5.97 6.81
N LEU A 72 -2.15 5.20 5.72
CA LEU A 72 -0.98 4.44 5.25
C LEU A 72 0.22 5.36 4.96
N MET A 73 0.01 6.51 4.31
CA MET A 73 1.08 7.47 4.05
C MET A 73 1.63 8.13 5.32
N ILE A 74 0.78 8.43 6.31
CA ILE A 74 1.17 8.91 7.63
C ILE A 74 2.05 7.87 8.34
N MET A 75 1.63 6.60 8.31
CA MET A 75 2.41 5.48 8.87
C MET A 75 3.74 5.26 8.13
N SER A 76 3.84 5.73 6.90
CA SER A 76 5.06 5.69 6.08
C SER A 76 5.95 6.92 6.30
N ALA A 77 5.55 7.84 7.19
CA ALA A 77 6.20 9.11 7.45
C ALA A 77 6.42 9.98 6.19
N LEU A 78 5.52 9.87 5.20
CA LEU A 78 5.60 10.71 4.01
C LEU A 78 5.27 12.17 4.37
N PRO A 79 6.10 13.15 3.98
CA PRO A 79 5.78 14.57 4.09
C PRO A 79 4.46 14.92 3.40
N TYR A 80 3.74 15.91 3.94
CA TYR A 80 2.40 16.29 3.47
C TYR A 80 2.34 16.56 1.95
N ASP A 81 3.34 17.23 1.41
CA ASP A 81 3.46 17.63 0.02
C ASP A 81 3.53 16.39 -0.90
N ILE A 82 4.28 15.37 -0.45
CA ILE A 82 4.39 14.08 -1.12
C ILE A 82 3.06 13.31 -1.01
N GLN A 83 2.37 13.41 0.13
CA GLN A 83 1.02 12.83 0.26
C GLN A 83 0.05 13.46 -0.75
N GLN A 84 0.11 14.78 -0.96
CA GLN A 84 -0.71 15.44 -1.98
C GLN A 84 -0.36 14.95 -3.39
N HIS A 85 0.93 14.73 -3.69
CA HIS A 85 1.34 14.15 -4.98
C HIS A 85 0.74 12.75 -5.21
N VAL A 86 0.73 11.90 -4.19
CA VAL A 86 0.09 10.57 -4.28
C VAL A 86 -1.42 10.69 -4.47
N VAL A 87 -2.08 11.57 -3.72
CA VAL A 87 -3.53 11.80 -3.84
C VAL A 87 -3.90 12.33 -5.22
N ALA A 88 -3.10 13.23 -5.80
CA ALA A 88 -3.29 13.81 -7.12
C ALA A 88 -2.84 12.91 -8.29
N PHE A 89 -2.22 11.76 -8.01
CA PHE A 89 -1.78 10.83 -9.06
C PHE A 89 -2.99 10.22 -9.79
N GLU A 90 -3.13 10.51 -11.08
CA GLU A 90 -4.18 9.94 -11.92
C GLU A 90 -3.93 8.45 -12.18
N THR A 91 -4.97 7.63 -12.04
CA THR A 91 -4.89 6.16 -12.19
C THR A 91 -5.38 5.68 -13.55
N GLU A 92 -5.90 6.57 -14.41
CA GLU A 92 -6.36 6.22 -15.75
C GLU A 92 -5.20 5.61 -16.58
N GLY A 93 -5.43 4.42 -17.15
CA GLY A 93 -4.42 3.69 -17.91
C GLY A 93 -3.32 3.01 -17.08
N VAL A 94 -3.39 3.07 -15.74
CA VAL A 94 -2.46 2.36 -14.86
C VAL A 94 -3.06 1.00 -14.49
N THR A 95 -2.28 -0.07 -14.66
CA THR A 95 -2.76 -1.45 -14.52
C THR A 95 -2.16 -2.15 -13.30
N VAL A 96 -2.73 -3.30 -12.93
CA VAL A 96 -2.19 -4.21 -11.90
C VAL A 96 -0.76 -4.65 -12.25
N GLU A 97 -0.46 -4.79 -13.54
CA GLU A 97 0.89 -5.08 -14.03
C GLU A 97 1.90 -4.02 -13.58
N HIS A 98 1.61 -2.73 -13.82
CA HIS A 98 2.47 -1.63 -13.38
C HIS A 98 2.69 -1.64 -11.86
N ALA A 99 1.66 -1.96 -11.07
CA ALA A 99 1.80 -2.09 -9.61
C ALA A 99 2.70 -3.28 -9.22
N SER A 100 2.54 -4.42 -9.89
CA SER A 100 3.30 -5.63 -9.59
C SER A 100 4.78 -5.55 -9.94
N GLU A 101 5.15 -4.75 -10.94
CA GLU A 101 6.54 -4.58 -11.40
C GLU A 101 7.40 -3.73 -10.45
N LEU A 102 6.78 -3.02 -9.49
CA LEU A 102 7.49 -2.15 -8.54
C LEU A 102 8.36 -2.92 -7.55
N PHE A 103 8.03 -4.20 -7.30
CA PHE A 103 8.71 -5.03 -6.33
C PHE A 103 9.03 -6.40 -6.91
N ALA A 104 10.14 -6.99 -6.46
CA ALA A 104 10.52 -8.32 -6.90
C ALA A 104 9.44 -9.36 -6.57
N ALA A 105 9.18 -10.28 -7.51
CA ALA A 105 8.24 -11.37 -7.30
C ALA A 105 8.69 -12.28 -6.14
N GLY A 106 7.73 -12.73 -5.32
CA GLY A 106 7.95 -13.53 -4.13
C GLY A 106 8.59 -12.76 -2.97
N SER A 107 8.75 -11.43 -3.08
CA SER A 107 9.40 -10.64 -2.04
C SER A 107 8.45 -10.23 -0.91
N GLN A 108 9.04 -9.99 0.25
CA GLN A 108 8.34 -9.37 1.38
C GLN A 108 7.72 -8.02 1.01
N LYS A 109 8.38 -7.22 0.15
CA LYS A 109 7.84 -5.94 -0.35
C LYS A 109 6.57 -6.12 -1.17
N GLY A 110 6.52 -7.15 -2.02
CA GLY A 110 5.31 -7.52 -2.75
C GLY A 110 4.16 -7.90 -1.80
N CYS A 111 4.45 -8.69 -0.76
CA CYS A 111 3.45 -9.01 0.26
C CYS A 111 2.92 -7.76 0.98
N TYR A 112 3.80 -6.81 1.32
CA TYR A 112 3.41 -5.52 1.89
C TYR A 112 2.52 -4.71 0.95
N LEU A 113 2.80 -4.70 -0.35
CA LEU A 113 1.94 -4.06 -1.35
C LEU A 113 0.53 -4.68 -1.35
N LEU A 114 0.44 -6.01 -1.43
CA LEU A 114 -0.85 -6.69 -1.40
C LEU A 114 -1.60 -6.40 -0.10
N SER A 115 -0.93 -6.48 1.05
CA SER A 115 -1.53 -6.22 2.35
C SER A 115 -2.02 -4.78 2.50
N GLY A 116 -1.26 -3.80 2.03
CA GLY A 116 -1.66 -2.40 2.01
C GLY A 116 -2.88 -2.17 1.13
N ALA A 117 -2.88 -2.74 -0.08
CA ALA A 117 -3.97 -2.64 -1.04
C ALA A 117 -5.27 -3.23 -0.51
N THR A 118 -5.24 -4.46 0.02
CA THR A 118 -6.45 -5.09 0.57
C THR A 118 -6.96 -4.39 1.83
N THR A 119 -6.07 -3.87 2.68
CA THR A 119 -6.47 -3.11 3.88
C THR A 119 -7.20 -1.83 3.51
N VAL A 120 -6.71 -1.09 2.51
CA VAL A 120 -7.36 0.13 2.03
C VAL A 120 -8.70 -0.20 1.41
N ALA A 121 -8.75 -1.14 0.46
CA ALA A 121 -9.98 -1.57 -0.22
C ALA A 121 -11.06 -2.09 0.74
N ALA A 122 -10.67 -2.77 1.83
CA ALA A 122 -11.63 -3.30 2.79
C ALA A 122 -12.23 -2.24 3.75
N ALA A 123 -11.77 -0.98 3.71
CA ALA A 123 -12.10 0.05 4.69
C ALA A 123 -13.61 0.30 4.83
N ASP A 124 -14.34 0.42 3.73
CA ASP A 124 -15.81 0.45 3.67
C ASP A 124 -16.43 -0.90 3.31
N GLY A 125 -15.66 -1.78 2.66
CA GLY A 125 -15.99 -3.19 2.49
C GLY A 125 -15.55 -3.69 1.12
N LEU A 126 -14.81 -4.79 1.10
CA LEU A 126 -14.15 -5.26 -0.11
C LEU A 126 -15.15 -5.73 -1.19
N SER A 127 -15.23 -4.96 -2.27
CA SER A 127 -16.01 -5.24 -3.47
C SER A 127 -15.48 -6.47 -4.23
N ALA A 128 -16.28 -6.97 -5.18
CA ALA A 128 -15.86 -8.10 -6.01
C ALA A 128 -14.73 -7.72 -6.99
N GLU A 129 -14.73 -6.46 -7.46
CA GLU A 129 -13.75 -5.94 -8.41
C GLU A 129 -12.41 -5.70 -7.71
N GLU A 130 -12.44 -5.12 -6.51
CA GLU A 130 -11.27 -4.97 -5.63
C GLU A 130 -10.67 -6.32 -5.23
N GLU A 131 -11.52 -7.29 -4.86
CA GLU A 131 -11.04 -8.65 -4.53
C GLU A 131 -10.37 -9.30 -5.74
N ALA A 132 -10.95 -9.17 -6.94
CA ALA A 132 -10.37 -9.70 -8.18
C ALA A 132 -9.02 -9.04 -8.49
N SER A 133 -8.94 -7.71 -8.37
CA SER A 133 -7.72 -6.92 -8.55
C SER A 133 -6.62 -7.34 -7.56
N ALA A 134 -6.96 -7.50 -6.27
CA ALA A 134 -6.03 -7.97 -5.25
C ALA A 134 -5.53 -9.40 -5.51
N ARG A 135 -6.40 -10.29 -6.00
CA ARG A 135 -6.02 -11.66 -6.38
C ARG A 135 -5.08 -11.67 -7.59
N GLU A 136 -5.38 -10.87 -8.62
CA GLU A 136 -4.49 -10.70 -9.78
C GLU A 136 -3.11 -10.18 -9.34
N LEU A 137 -3.09 -9.16 -8.48
CA LEU A 137 -1.85 -8.62 -7.91
C LEU A 137 -1.05 -9.72 -7.20
N GLY A 138 -1.70 -10.51 -6.33
CA GLY A 138 -1.07 -11.61 -5.62
C GLY A 138 -0.43 -12.65 -6.55
N GLN A 139 -1.12 -13.00 -7.65
CA GLN A 139 -0.61 -13.92 -8.66
C GLN A 139 0.61 -13.34 -9.41
N ARG A 140 0.53 -12.07 -9.85
CA ARG A 140 1.64 -11.40 -10.55
C ARG A 140 2.87 -11.24 -9.67
N LEU A 141 2.67 -10.98 -8.38
CA LEU A 141 3.72 -10.96 -7.37
C LEU A 141 4.23 -12.36 -6.99
N LYS A 142 3.68 -13.44 -7.58
CA LYS A 142 4.04 -14.84 -7.27
C LYS A 142 3.93 -15.19 -5.79
N LEU A 143 2.95 -14.62 -5.10
CA LEU A 143 2.63 -14.99 -3.73
C LEU A 143 1.83 -16.29 -3.72
N ALA A 144 2.02 -17.11 -2.69
CA ALA A 144 1.25 -18.35 -2.55
C ALA A 144 -0.25 -18.04 -2.37
N ASP A 145 -1.14 -18.78 -3.05
CA ASP A 145 -2.60 -18.58 -2.97
C ASP A 145 -3.13 -18.56 -1.53
N LYS A 146 -2.56 -19.41 -0.67
CA LYS A 146 -2.91 -19.45 0.77
C LYS A 146 -2.62 -18.11 1.45
N LEU A 147 -1.47 -17.50 1.16
CA LEU A 147 -1.11 -16.20 1.72
C LEU A 147 -2.03 -15.11 1.19
N VAL A 148 -2.30 -15.08 -0.11
CA VAL A 148 -3.24 -14.13 -0.73
C VAL A 148 -4.62 -14.22 -0.08
N ASN A 149 -5.14 -15.44 0.09
CA ASN A 149 -6.43 -15.67 0.74
C ASN A 149 -6.46 -15.17 2.19
N VAL A 150 -5.38 -15.42 2.95
CA VAL A 150 -5.30 -14.98 4.35
C VAL A 150 -5.22 -13.46 4.45
N LEU A 151 -4.44 -12.79 3.58
CA LEU A 151 -4.34 -11.33 3.57
C LEU A 151 -5.67 -10.66 3.20
N ILE A 152 -6.42 -11.22 2.25
CA ILE A 152 -7.76 -10.73 1.90
C ILE A 152 -8.74 -10.95 3.07
N ALA A 153 -8.74 -12.13 3.68
CA ALA A 153 -9.62 -12.44 4.81
C ALA A 153 -9.33 -11.56 6.03
N GLU A 154 -8.05 -11.35 6.35
CA GLU A 154 -7.61 -10.47 7.44
C GLU A 154 -8.00 -9.01 7.18
N ALA A 155 -7.81 -8.51 5.96
CA ALA A 155 -8.24 -7.16 5.60
C ALA A 155 -9.75 -6.97 5.73
N ARG A 156 -10.56 -7.94 5.27
CA ARG A 156 -12.02 -7.93 5.47
C ARG A 156 -12.42 -7.90 6.93
N ALA A 157 -11.78 -8.73 7.76
CA ALA A 157 -12.01 -8.75 9.19
C ALA A 157 -11.65 -7.41 9.83
N THR A 158 -10.54 -6.80 9.42
CA THR A 158 -10.09 -5.49 9.92
C THR A 158 -11.07 -4.39 9.56
N GLY A 159 -11.47 -4.30 8.29
CA GLY A 159 -12.46 -3.31 7.85
C GLY A 159 -13.79 -3.44 8.59
N LEU A 160 -14.27 -4.68 8.79
CA LEU A 160 -15.48 -4.94 9.57
C LEU A 160 -15.34 -4.51 11.04
N ALA A 161 -14.21 -4.80 11.68
CA ALA A 161 -13.94 -4.40 13.06
C ALA A 161 -13.87 -2.86 13.20
N MET A 162 -13.22 -2.18 12.26
CA MET A 162 -13.16 -0.71 12.21
C MET A 162 -14.56 -0.09 12.09
N ARG A 163 -15.42 -0.60 11.19
CA ARG A 163 -16.80 -0.12 11.03
C ARG A 163 -17.68 -0.37 12.25
N LYS A 164 -17.39 -1.42 13.02
CA LYS A 164 -18.06 -1.71 14.30
C LYS A 164 -17.52 -0.90 15.47
N GLY A 165 -16.41 -0.17 15.29
CA GLY A 165 -15.75 0.55 16.37
C GLY A 165 -15.15 -0.38 17.43
N ASP A 166 -14.61 -1.53 17.02
CA ASP A 166 -13.98 -2.53 17.91
C ASP A 166 -12.45 -2.40 17.87
N PRO A 167 -11.84 -1.53 18.70
CA PRO A 167 -10.41 -1.27 18.67
C PRO A 167 -9.58 -2.47 19.13
N GLU A 168 -10.09 -3.30 20.04
CA GLU A 168 -9.37 -4.48 20.55
C GLU A 168 -9.19 -5.51 19.45
N LEU A 169 -10.26 -5.79 18.69
CA LEU A 169 -10.18 -6.70 17.54
C LEU A 169 -9.28 -6.14 16.44
N VAL A 170 -9.34 -4.82 16.17
CA VAL A 170 -8.44 -4.18 15.20
C VAL A 170 -6.97 -4.38 15.59
N ASP A 171 -6.63 -4.22 16.87
CA ASP A 171 -5.25 -4.37 17.34
C ASP A 171 -4.78 -5.84 17.38
N GLU A 172 -5.69 -6.79 17.59
CA GLU A 172 -5.39 -8.21 17.43
C GLU A 172 -5.13 -8.57 15.96
N LEU A 173 -5.95 -8.07 15.03
CA LEU A 173 -5.78 -8.31 13.59
C LEU A 173 -4.50 -7.66 13.04
N LYS A 174 -4.13 -6.46 13.51
CA LYS A 174 -2.82 -5.86 13.20
C LYS A 174 -1.66 -6.75 13.64
N ARG A 175 -1.73 -7.34 14.84
CA ARG A 175 -0.71 -8.27 15.34
C ARG A 175 -0.64 -9.53 14.50
N LEU A 176 -1.78 -10.09 14.10
CA LEU A 176 -1.85 -11.21 13.15
C LEU A 176 -1.18 -10.86 11.82
N ARG A 177 -1.50 -9.70 11.24
CA ARG A 177 -0.90 -9.22 9.99
C ARG A 177 0.63 -9.14 10.06
N VAL A 178 1.16 -8.60 11.16
CA VAL A 178 2.61 -8.56 11.38
C VAL A 178 3.20 -9.97 11.44
N ALA A 179 2.53 -10.92 12.11
CA ALA A 179 2.96 -12.30 12.16
C ALA A 179 2.99 -12.96 10.77
N LEU A 180 2.03 -12.65 9.88
CA LEU A 180 2.01 -13.18 8.51
C LEU A 180 3.26 -12.79 7.71
N PHE A 181 3.84 -11.61 7.97
CA PHE A 181 5.09 -11.19 7.33
C PHE A 181 6.34 -11.91 7.84
N GLY A 182 6.27 -12.55 9.01
CA GLY A 182 7.37 -13.33 9.59
C GLY A 182 7.47 -14.76 9.05
N TYR A 183 6.51 -15.21 8.23
CA TYR A 183 6.46 -16.55 7.64
C TYR A 183 6.75 -16.57 6.12
N LEU A 184 7.29 -15.48 5.58
CA LEU A 184 7.74 -15.37 4.19
C LEU A 184 9.22 -15.70 4.04
#